data_AF-A0A1F9NYU1-F1
#
_entry.id   AF-A0A1F9NYU1-F1
#
_cell.length_a   1.000
_cell.length_b   1.000
_cell.length_c   1.000
_cell.angle_alpha   90.00
_cell.angle_beta   90.00
_cell.angle_gamma   90.00
#
_symmetry.space_group_name_H-M   'P 1'
#
loop_
_entity.id
_entity.type
_entity.pdbx_description
1 polymer ?
#
loop_
_entity_poly.entity_id
_entity_poly.type
_entity_poly.pdbx_seq_one_letter_code
_entity_poly.pdbx_strand_id
1 'polypeptide(L)'
;MKVEAPESRTIRRVDWGIAPHEVGLLADYEVLDAFGRVLPIEVRDEGTQGGKRLFVDLTRPVLPGENAELVVSYADRSVLREGQEWIFRHEGDYPDDRLVSRAVLLPRGAVIRQVSPEPSYRNDEPDRPLVIWRRYFPAGDRSPWEIRFTVG
;
A
#
# COMPACT_ATOMS: atom_id res chain seq x y z
N MET A 1 24.50 19.96 -23.41
CA MET A 1 23.50 20.05 -22.33
C MET A 1 24.16 19.52 -21.07
N LYS A 2 24.59 20.40 -20.17
CA LYS A 2 25.16 19.99 -18.87
C LYS A 2 23.98 19.60 -17.98
N VAL A 3 23.86 18.33 -17.67
CA VAL A 3 22.97 17.86 -16.60
C VAL A 3 23.73 18.13 -15.32
N GLU A 4 23.42 19.24 -14.65
CA GLU A 4 23.90 19.46 -13.29
C GLU A 4 23.25 18.40 -12.40
N ALA A 5 24.07 17.58 -11.74
CA ALA A 5 23.58 16.62 -10.78
C ALA A 5 22.83 17.39 -9.68
N PRO A 6 21.60 17.00 -9.31
CA PRO A 6 20.87 17.69 -8.27
C PRO A 6 21.68 17.65 -6.98
N GLU A 7 21.86 18.82 -6.36
CA GLU A 7 22.53 18.96 -5.07
C GLU A 7 21.99 17.92 -4.10
N SER A 8 22.91 17.23 -3.45
CA SER A 8 22.65 16.04 -2.68
C SER A 8 21.96 16.43 -1.36
N ARG A 9 20.64 16.59 -1.38
CA ARG A 9 19.86 17.06 -0.22
C ARG A 9 19.68 15.95 0.78
N THR A 10 20.10 16.20 2.02
CA THR A 10 19.74 15.40 3.18
C THR A 10 18.22 15.39 3.37
N ILE A 11 17.62 14.19 3.46
CA ILE A 11 16.18 14.02 3.67
C ILE A 11 15.93 13.84 5.17
N ARG A 12 15.06 14.66 5.75
CA ARG A 12 14.66 14.55 7.18
C ARG A 12 13.20 14.17 7.38
N ARG A 13 12.41 14.33 6.33
CA ARG A 13 10.98 14.12 6.32
C ARG A 13 10.62 13.47 5.00
N VAL A 14 9.71 12.50 5.06
CA VAL A 14 9.10 11.90 3.88
C VAL A 14 7.61 12.13 3.92
N ASP A 15 6.97 12.06 2.76
CA ASP A 15 5.54 12.25 2.65
C ASP A 15 4.97 11.47 1.47
N TRP A 16 3.68 11.16 1.57
CA TRP A 16 2.92 10.51 0.50
C TRP A 16 1.44 10.85 0.61
N GLY A 17 0.72 10.74 -0.51
CA GLY A 17 -0.73 10.93 -0.51
C GLY A 17 -1.50 9.69 -0.04
N ILE A 18 -2.69 9.94 0.51
CA ILE A 18 -3.67 8.95 0.96
C ILE A 18 -4.93 9.16 0.11
N ALA A 19 -5.37 8.13 -0.60
CA ALA A 19 -6.55 8.24 -1.46
C ALA A 19 -7.82 8.42 -0.61
N PRO A 20 -8.90 9.02 -1.16
CA PRO A 20 -10.12 9.31 -0.39
C PRO A 20 -10.71 8.08 0.32
N HIS A 21 -10.68 6.91 -0.33
CA HIS A 21 -11.20 5.65 0.21
C HIS A 21 -10.28 5.04 1.28
N GLU A 22 -9.02 5.48 1.37
CA GLU A 22 -8.04 5.04 2.36
C GLU A 22 -8.07 5.91 3.63
N VAL A 23 -8.71 7.08 3.60
CA VAL A 23 -8.75 8.02 4.74
C VAL A 23 -9.26 7.35 6.03
N GLY A 24 -10.23 6.43 5.91
CA GLY A 24 -10.75 5.68 7.07
C GLY A 24 -9.72 4.76 7.74
N LEU A 25 -8.66 4.36 7.02
CA LEU A 25 -7.58 3.52 7.54
C LEU A 25 -6.65 4.29 8.47
N LEU A 26 -6.66 5.63 8.43
CA LEU A 26 -5.78 6.48 9.24
C LEU A 26 -5.99 6.33 10.75
N ALA A 27 -7.14 5.78 11.19
CA ALA A 27 -7.45 5.58 12.61
C ALA A 27 -6.54 4.53 13.28
N ASP A 28 -6.10 3.52 12.53
CA ASP A 28 -5.27 2.40 13.02
C ASP A 28 -3.86 2.43 12.39
N TYR A 29 -3.44 3.59 11.86
CA TYR A 29 -2.25 3.72 11.01
C TYR A 29 -1.00 3.96 11.85
N GLU A 30 -0.04 3.05 11.76
CA GLU A 30 1.26 3.17 12.41
C GLU A 30 2.36 3.19 11.35
N VAL A 31 3.29 4.14 11.46
CA VAL A 31 4.52 4.15 10.67
C VAL A 31 5.67 3.81 11.60
N LEU A 32 6.46 2.81 11.25
CA LEU A 32 7.60 2.35 12.02
C LEU A 32 8.89 2.51 11.21
N ASP A 33 10.00 2.80 11.90
CA ASP A 33 11.32 2.66 11.30
C ASP A 33 11.78 1.19 11.21
N ALA A 34 12.92 0.95 10.54
CA ALA A 34 13.52 -0.38 10.40
C ALA A 34 13.83 -1.10 11.73
N PHE A 35 13.80 -0.40 12.86
CA PHE A 35 14.02 -0.96 14.21
C PHE A 35 12.71 -1.17 14.98
N GLY A 36 11.56 -0.97 14.33
CA GLY A 36 10.24 -1.13 14.94
C GLY A 36 9.82 0.03 15.85
N ARG A 37 10.45 1.21 15.73
CA ARG A 37 10.01 2.39 16.50
C ARG A 37 8.91 3.11 15.77
N VAL A 38 7.81 3.39 16.47
CA VAL A 38 6.71 4.19 15.94
C VAL A 38 7.19 5.64 15.73
N LEU A 39 6.96 6.16 14.53
CA LEU A 39 7.29 7.51 14.13
C LEU A 39 6.03 8.39 14.19
N PRO A 40 6.15 9.66 14.62
CA PRO A 40 5.03 10.58 14.60
C PRO A 40 4.61 10.88 13.16
N ILE A 41 3.30 10.87 12.93
CA ILE A 41 2.71 11.22 11.63
C ILE A 41 1.97 12.56 11.74
N GLU A 42 2.14 13.41 10.74
CA GLU A 42 1.31 14.60 10.53
C GLU A 42 0.45 14.37 9.30
N VAL A 43 -0.85 14.61 9.40
CA VAL A 43 -1.79 14.48 8.29
C VAL A 43 -2.35 15.85 7.94
N ARG A 44 -2.29 16.21 6.66
CA ARG A 44 -2.80 17.49 6.14
C ARG A 44 -3.81 17.29 5.01
N ASP A 45 -4.73 18.24 4.91
CA ASP A 45 -5.71 18.32 3.83
C ASP A 45 -5.09 19.00 2.60
N GLU A 46 -4.08 18.37 2.02
CA GLU A 46 -3.37 18.86 0.82
C GLU A 46 -3.69 18.03 -0.44
N GLY A 47 -4.60 17.03 -0.34
CA GLY A 47 -4.97 16.17 -1.46
C GLY A 47 -6.04 16.78 -2.36
N THR A 48 -5.92 16.57 -3.67
CA THR A 48 -7.02 16.83 -4.61
C THR A 48 -8.14 15.80 -4.37
N GLN A 49 -9.40 16.23 -4.51
CA GLN A 49 -10.59 15.35 -4.45
C GLN A 49 -10.80 14.57 -3.13
N GLY A 50 -10.42 15.14 -1.98
CA GLY A 50 -10.71 14.54 -0.67
C GLY A 50 -9.69 13.52 -0.18
N GLY A 51 -8.57 13.36 -0.89
CA GLY A 51 -7.39 12.69 -0.38
C GLY A 51 -6.68 13.52 0.69
N LYS A 52 -5.77 12.89 1.43
CA LYS A 52 -4.93 13.55 2.45
C LYS A 52 -3.45 13.40 2.10
N ARG A 53 -2.58 14.19 2.70
CA ARG A 53 -1.12 14.01 2.62
C ARG A 53 -0.59 13.67 4.01
N LEU A 54 0.19 12.61 4.09
CA LEU A 54 0.79 12.12 5.32
C LEU A 54 2.28 12.46 5.30
N PHE A 55 2.78 13.03 6.38
CA PHE A 55 4.18 13.39 6.57
C PHE A 55 4.75 12.65 7.77
N VAL A 56 5.99 12.17 7.64
CA VAL A 56 6.71 11.42 8.69
C VAL A 56 8.08 12.03 8.89
N ASP A 57 8.36 12.44 10.12
CA ASP A 57 9.69 12.90 10.51
C ASP A 57 10.58 11.69 10.79
N LEU A 58 11.73 11.63 10.12
CA LEU A 58 12.67 10.53 10.27
C LEU A 58 13.50 10.71 11.53
N THR A 59 13.68 9.63 12.30
CA THR A 59 14.55 9.59 13.49
C THR A 59 15.98 10.06 13.19
N ARG A 60 16.45 9.83 11.95
CA ARG A 60 17.75 10.28 11.45
C ARG A 60 17.61 10.79 10.02
N PRO A 61 18.40 11.80 9.65
CA PRO A 61 18.49 12.20 8.25
C PRO A 61 18.99 11.06 7.37
N VAL A 62 18.45 10.95 6.16
CA VAL A 62 18.94 10.08 5.09
C VAL A 62 19.89 10.90 4.22
N LEU A 63 21.13 10.45 4.14
CA LEU A 63 22.14 11.08 3.29
C LEU A 63 22.01 10.59 1.83
N PRO A 64 22.60 11.32 0.88
CA PRO A 64 22.65 10.91 -0.51
C PRO A 64 23.27 9.51 -0.67
N GLY A 65 22.53 8.59 -1.29
CA GLY A 65 22.93 7.20 -1.48
C GLY A 65 22.52 6.26 -0.34
N GLU A 66 21.96 6.77 0.76
CA GLU A 66 21.34 5.96 1.80
C GLU A 66 19.87 5.69 1.47
N ASN A 67 19.33 4.62 2.07
CA ASN A 67 17.92 4.28 1.99
C ASN A 67 17.30 4.33 3.39
N ALA A 68 16.07 4.83 3.49
CA ALA A 68 15.23 4.61 4.66
C ALA A 68 14.21 3.51 4.36
N GLU A 69 14.08 2.57 5.27
CA GLU A 69 13.00 1.60 5.27
C GLU A 69 11.97 2.01 6.32
N LEU A 70 10.72 2.10 5.87
CA LEU A 70 9.57 2.40 6.70
C LEU A 70 8.56 1.27 6.57
N VAL A 71 8.01 0.84 7.69
CA VAL A 71 6.92 -0.13 7.74
C VAL A 71 5.66 0.62 8.08
N VAL A 72 4.61 0.36 7.30
CA VAL A 72 3.28 0.92 7.57
C VAL A 72 2.36 -0.23 7.95
N SER A 73 1.70 -0.11 9.09
CA SER A 73 0.74 -1.08 9.62
C SER A 73 -0.63 -0.42 9.77
N TYR A 74 -1.68 -1.12 9.38
CA TYR A 74 -3.06 -0.70 9.56
C TYR A 74 -4.02 -1.89 9.44
N ALA A 75 -5.21 -1.76 10.01
CA ALA A 75 -6.28 -2.74 9.89
C ALA A 75 -7.21 -2.39 8.72
N ASP A 76 -7.10 -3.12 7.61
CA ASP A 76 -8.02 -2.98 6.49
C ASP A 76 -9.26 -3.87 6.68
N ARG A 77 -10.44 -3.25 6.57
CA ARG A 77 -11.73 -3.94 6.69
C ARG A 77 -12.51 -3.98 5.38
N SER A 78 -11.86 -3.71 4.25
CA SER A 78 -12.44 -3.65 2.91
C SER A 78 -12.86 -5.00 2.29
N VAL A 79 -12.87 -6.09 3.07
CA VAL A 79 -13.36 -7.39 2.59
C VAL A 79 -14.88 -7.43 2.67
N LEU A 80 -15.52 -7.59 1.51
CA LEU A 80 -16.98 -7.66 1.38
C LEU A 80 -17.44 -9.12 1.33
N ARG A 81 -18.70 -9.36 1.68
CA ARG A 81 -19.36 -10.67 1.53
C ARG A 81 -20.61 -10.54 0.65
N GLU A 82 -20.64 -11.27 -0.45
CA GLU A 82 -21.77 -11.39 -1.37
C GLU A 82 -22.31 -12.82 -1.33
N GLY A 83 -23.34 -13.06 -0.51
CA GLY A 83 -23.87 -14.40 -0.27
C GLY A 83 -22.84 -15.32 0.40
N GLN A 84 -22.37 -16.34 -0.33
CA GLN A 84 -21.34 -17.28 0.13
C GLN A 84 -19.92 -16.89 -0.31
N GLU A 85 -19.78 -15.88 -1.16
CA GLU A 85 -18.48 -15.40 -1.64
C GLU A 85 -17.99 -14.22 -0.80
N TRP A 86 -16.69 -14.19 -0.61
CA TRP A 86 -15.94 -13.08 -0.04
C TRP A 86 -15.16 -12.39 -1.16
N ILE A 87 -15.07 -11.07 -1.08
CA ILE A 87 -14.42 -10.23 -2.08
C ILE A 87 -13.39 -9.36 -1.37
N PHE A 88 -12.12 -9.61 -1.68
CA PHE A 88 -11.05 -8.67 -1.39
C PHE A 88 -10.89 -7.75 -2.59
N ARG A 89 -10.89 -6.42 -2.37
CA ARG A 89 -10.62 -5.43 -3.41
C ARG A 89 -9.59 -4.42 -2.94
N HIS A 90 -8.61 -4.17 -3.78
CA HIS A 90 -7.67 -3.07 -3.66
C HIS A 90 -7.89 -2.13 -4.85
N GLU A 91 -8.25 -0.87 -4.63
CA GLU A 91 -8.70 0.04 -5.69
C GLU A 91 -7.57 0.46 -6.65
N GLY A 92 -6.34 0.57 -6.14
CA GLY A 92 -5.16 0.87 -6.95
C GLY A 92 -5.24 2.24 -7.65
N ASP A 93 -5.79 3.25 -6.98
CA ASP A 93 -5.91 4.65 -7.39
C ASP A 93 -5.08 5.55 -6.47
N TYR A 94 -3.80 5.68 -6.79
CA TYR A 94 -2.86 6.44 -5.97
C TYR A 94 -2.74 7.90 -6.43
N PRO A 95 -2.58 8.86 -5.50
CA PRO A 95 -2.33 10.27 -5.84
C PRO A 95 -0.90 10.52 -6.35
N ASP A 96 0.01 9.59 -6.15
CA ASP A 96 1.40 9.64 -6.58
C ASP A 96 1.74 8.42 -7.44
N ASP A 97 2.78 8.53 -8.27
CA ASP A 97 3.34 7.39 -9.00
C ASP A 97 3.91 6.35 -8.02
N ARG A 98 3.50 5.08 -8.15
CA ARG A 98 3.93 4.01 -7.22
C ARG A 98 4.22 2.70 -7.92
N LEU A 99 5.34 2.08 -7.56
CA LEU A 99 5.55 0.66 -7.80
C LEU A 99 5.05 -0.12 -6.57
N VAL A 100 3.97 -0.88 -6.75
CA VAL A 100 3.35 -1.61 -5.64
C VAL A 100 3.54 -3.10 -5.87
N SER A 101 4.02 -3.79 -4.83
CA SER A 101 3.88 -5.23 -4.72
C SER A 101 2.93 -5.53 -3.56
N ARG A 102 1.92 -6.37 -3.81
CA ARG A 102 0.95 -6.76 -2.78
C ARG A 102 0.82 -8.25 -2.77
N ALA A 103 1.09 -8.81 -1.60
CA ALA A 103 0.87 -10.21 -1.26
C ALA A 103 -0.40 -10.30 -0.41
N VAL A 104 -1.37 -11.09 -0.86
CA VAL A 104 -2.63 -11.34 -0.15
C VAL A 104 -2.67 -12.80 0.23
N LEU A 105 -2.53 -13.07 1.53
CA LEU A 105 -2.62 -14.41 2.10
C LEU A 105 -4.03 -14.66 2.63
N LEU A 106 -4.79 -15.50 1.94
CA LEU A 106 -6.18 -15.80 2.28
C LEU A 106 -6.29 -16.60 3.60
N PRO A 107 -7.47 -16.61 4.25
CA PRO A 107 -7.72 -17.43 5.41
C PRO A 107 -7.60 -18.92 5.09
N ARG A 108 -7.45 -19.74 6.14
CA ARG A 108 -7.35 -21.19 5.98
C ARG A 108 -8.61 -21.76 5.36
N GLY A 109 -8.47 -22.69 4.40
CA GLY A 109 -9.61 -23.31 3.72
C GLY A 109 -10.30 -22.41 2.67
N ALA A 110 -9.70 -21.25 2.35
CA ALA A 110 -10.18 -20.43 1.26
C ALA A 110 -10.01 -21.14 -0.10
N VAL A 111 -11.03 -21.06 -0.94
CA VAL A 111 -11.00 -21.51 -2.33
C VAL A 111 -11.19 -20.30 -3.23
N ILE A 112 -10.14 -19.96 -3.98
CA ILE A 112 -10.17 -18.87 -4.96
C ILE A 112 -11.10 -19.24 -6.11
N ARG A 113 -12.09 -18.39 -6.38
CA ARG A 113 -13.02 -18.50 -7.51
C ARG A 113 -12.58 -17.65 -8.69
N GLN A 114 -12.11 -16.43 -8.40
CA GLN A 114 -11.65 -15.49 -9.41
C GLN A 114 -10.54 -14.60 -8.85
N VAL A 115 -9.57 -14.27 -9.70
CA VAL A 115 -8.53 -13.26 -9.46
C VAL A 115 -8.48 -12.36 -10.68
N SER A 116 -8.45 -11.04 -10.48
CA SER A 116 -8.33 -10.09 -11.57
C SER A 116 -7.57 -8.84 -11.09
N PRO A 117 -6.61 -8.31 -11.87
CA PRO A 117 -6.03 -8.88 -13.09
C PRO A 117 -5.21 -10.15 -12.77
N GLU A 118 -4.68 -10.81 -13.80
CA GLU A 118 -3.79 -11.96 -13.64
C GLU A 118 -2.62 -11.62 -12.69
N PRO A 119 -2.41 -12.39 -11.61
CA PRO A 119 -1.34 -12.11 -10.66
C PRO A 119 0.03 -12.44 -11.23
N SER A 120 1.06 -11.79 -10.68
CA SER A 120 2.45 -12.12 -11.00
C SER A 120 2.87 -13.49 -10.44
N TYR A 121 2.21 -13.92 -9.36
CA TYR A 121 2.44 -15.22 -8.74
C TYR A 121 1.22 -15.65 -7.94
N ARG A 122 0.99 -16.96 -7.91
CA ARG A 122 -0.04 -17.61 -7.11
C ARG A 122 0.54 -18.88 -6.49
N ASN A 123 0.30 -19.08 -5.19
CA ASN A 123 0.56 -20.34 -4.50
C ASN A 123 -0.78 -20.98 -4.10
N ASP A 124 -0.99 -22.21 -4.56
CA ASP A 124 -2.16 -23.04 -4.23
C ASP A 124 -1.85 -24.06 -3.10
N GLU A 125 -0.85 -23.77 -2.26
CA GLU A 125 -0.55 -24.59 -1.08
C GLU A 125 -1.80 -24.82 -0.21
N PRO A 126 -1.95 -26.05 0.33
CA PRO A 126 -3.25 -26.59 0.73
C PRO A 126 -3.92 -25.87 1.91
N ASP A 127 -3.18 -25.11 2.71
CA ASP A 127 -3.74 -24.47 3.88
C ASP A 127 -4.19 -23.04 3.63
N ARG A 128 -3.42 -22.21 2.92
CA ARG A 128 -3.70 -20.77 2.76
C ARG A 128 -3.25 -20.27 1.39
N PRO A 129 -4.17 -20.03 0.44
CA PRO A 129 -3.82 -19.49 -0.85
C PRO A 129 -3.14 -18.12 -0.74
N LEU A 130 -2.12 -17.92 -1.56
CA LEU A 130 -1.37 -16.66 -1.65
C LEU A 130 -1.45 -16.11 -3.07
N VAL A 131 -1.84 -14.85 -3.19
CA VAL A 131 -1.86 -14.12 -4.47
C VAL A 131 -0.91 -12.95 -4.38
N ILE A 132 -0.02 -12.79 -5.37
CA ILE A 132 0.94 -11.68 -5.42
C ILE A 132 0.81 -10.93 -6.73
N TRP A 133 0.65 -9.61 -6.63
CA TRP A 133 0.82 -8.70 -7.75
C TRP A 133 2.07 -7.85 -7.58
N ARG A 134 2.61 -7.39 -8.72
CA ARG A 134 3.59 -6.32 -8.80
C ARG A 134 3.29 -5.46 -10.02
N ARG A 135 3.01 -4.17 -9.82
CA ARG A 135 2.64 -3.26 -10.91
C ARG A 135 3.05 -1.82 -10.61
N TYR A 136 3.38 -1.08 -11.67
CA TYR A 136 3.51 0.37 -11.63
C TYR A 136 2.15 1.03 -11.84
N PHE A 137 1.82 1.98 -10.97
CA PHE A 137 0.60 2.78 -10.98
C PHE A 137 0.98 4.24 -11.21
N PRO A 138 0.70 4.79 -12.40
CA PRO A 138 0.75 6.24 -12.62
C PRO A 138 -0.23 6.97 -11.68
N ALA A 139 0.12 8.17 -11.26
CA ALA A 139 -0.70 9.01 -10.41
C ALA A 139 -2.07 9.27 -11.07
N GLY A 140 -3.14 9.00 -10.33
CA GLY A 140 -4.53 9.18 -10.77
C GLY A 140 -5.09 8.05 -11.63
N ASP A 141 -4.27 7.08 -12.06
CA ASP A 141 -4.79 5.89 -12.75
C ASP A 141 -5.47 4.96 -11.75
N ARG A 142 -6.66 4.46 -12.11
CA ARG A 142 -7.37 3.44 -11.33
C ARG A 142 -7.18 2.06 -11.96
N SER A 143 -6.57 1.14 -11.22
CA SER A 143 -6.30 -0.22 -11.68
C SER A 143 -6.54 -1.24 -10.56
N PRO A 144 -7.80 -1.59 -10.29
CA PRO A 144 -8.15 -2.37 -9.12
C PRO A 144 -7.67 -3.82 -9.22
N TRP A 145 -7.33 -4.39 -8.07
CA TRP A 145 -7.07 -5.82 -7.88
C TRP A 145 -8.19 -6.43 -7.04
N GLU A 146 -8.71 -7.57 -7.48
CA GLU A 146 -9.83 -8.26 -6.85
C GLU A 146 -9.54 -9.75 -6.72
N ILE A 147 -9.91 -10.31 -5.57
CA ILE A 147 -9.98 -11.76 -5.32
C ILE A 147 -11.40 -12.08 -4.86
N ARG A 148 -12.06 -12.99 -5.58
CA ARG A 148 -13.29 -13.62 -5.12
C ARG A 148 -12.98 -15.01 -4.61
N PHE A 149 -13.42 -15.34 -3.40
CA PHE A 149 -13.14 -16.63 -2.77
C PHE A 149 -14.28 -17.08 -1.87
N THR A 150 -14.37 -18.39 -1.62
CA THR A 150 -15.26 -18.97 -0.61
C THR A 150 -14.44 -19.52 0.55
N VAL A 151 -15.01 -19.59 1.74
CA VAL A 151 -14.38 -20.25 2.90
C VAL A 151 -15.29 -21.41 3.32
N GLY A 152 -14.74 -22.62 3.40
CA GLY A 152 -15.45 -23.84 3.81
C GLY A 152 -15.63 -23.96 5.32
#